data_AF-A0A1W6KT29-F1
#
_entry.id   AF-A0A1W6KT29-F1
#
_cell.length_a   1.000
_cell.length_b   1.000
_cell.length_c   1.000
_cell.angle_alpha   90.00
_cell.angle_beta   90.00
_cell.angle_gamma   90.00
#
_symmetry.space_group_name_H-M   'P 1'
#
loop_
_entity.id
_entity.type
_entity.pdbx_description
1 polymer ?
#
loop_
_entity_poly.entity_id
_entity_poly.type
_entity_poly.pdbx_seq_one_letter_code
_entity_poly.pdbx_strand_id
1 'polypeptide(L)'
;MSVRPPQSFRQSQQDRNGFNVLEYELMSERADALGRHGLKVEAALAGLKAWTPERQSAEEREKLLNEASDAVWAFFIQREMCGLRNNRDAVQRYGIPNEVIARLGAVRK
;
A
#
# COMPACT_ATOMS: atom_id res chain seq x y z
N MET A 1 53.53 15.40 -15.68
CA MET A 1 52.44 16.27 -16.19
C MET A 1 51.12 15.72 -15.67
N SER A 2 50.56 16.28 -14.59
CA SER A 2 49.25 15.88 -14.08
C SER A 2 48.17 16.65 -14.85
N VAL A 3 47.41 15.95 -15.69
CA VAL A 3 46.31 16.54 -16.46
C VAL A 3 45.12 16.71 -15.52
N ARG A 4 44.68 17.95 -15.31
CA ARG A 4 43.51 18.26 -14.47
C ARG A 4 42.28 18.37 -15.39
N PRO A 5 41.26 17.52 -15.24
CA PRO A 5 40.08 17.58 -16.09
C PRO A 5 39.27 18.87 -15.84
N PRO A 6 38.62 19.42 -16.89
CA PRO A 6 37.88 20.67 -16.81
C PRO A 6 36.68 20.60 -15.85
N GLN A 7 36.45 21.70 -15.12
CA GLN A 7 35.48 21.82 -14.02
C GLN A 7 34.02 21.52 -14.42
N SER A 8 33.66 21.68 -15.70
CA SER A 8 32.32 21.38 -16.22
C SER A 8 31.92 19.91 -16.10
N PHE A 9 32.88 18.98 -16.08
CA PHE A 9 32.61 17.55 -15.92
C PHE A 9 32.43 17.11 -14.46
N ARG A 10 32.74 17.97 -13.47
CA ARG A 10 32.53 17.64 -12.05
C ARG A 10 31.10 17.90 -11.58
N GLN A 11 30.43 18.89 -12.14
CA GLN A 11 29.08 19.29 -11.73
C GLN A 11 28.06 18.15 -11.97
N SER A 12 28.13 17.51 -13.14
CA SER A 12 27.18 16.45 -13.53
C SER A 12 27.30 15.15 -12.73
N GLN A 13 28.43 14.89 -12.08
CA GLN A 13 28.60 13.73 -11.21
C GLN A 13 28.12 13.96 -9.78
N GLN A 14 28.13 15.20 -9.29
CA GLN A 14 27.59 15.53 -7.97
C GLN A 14 26.05 15.53 -7.96
N ASP A 15 25.42 16.07 -9.02
CA ASP A 15 23.95 16.08 -9.15
C ASP A 15 23.36 14.66 -9.26
N ARG A 16 24.08 13.74 -9.90
CA ARG A 16 23.67 12.32 -10.00
C ARG A 16 23.62 11.60 -8.65
N ASN A 17 24.49 11.95 -7.71
CA ASN A 17 24.56 11.25 -6.43
C ASN A 17 23.44 11.68 -5.48
N GLY A 18 23.12 12.97 -5.41
CA GLY A 18 22.02 13.48 -4.57
C GLY A 18 20.65 12.98 -5.05
N PHE A 19 20.44 12.92 -6.36
CA PHE A 19 19.19 12.41 -6.94
C PHE A 19 19.00 10.91 -6.66
N ASN A 20 20.09 10.13 -6.69
CA ASN A 20 20.06 8.70 -6.40
C ASN A 20 19.72 8.39 -4.92
N VAL A 21 20.21 9.22 -3.97
CA VAL A 21 19.85 9.07 -2.55
C VAL A 21 18.35 9.34 -2.32
N LEU A 22 17.82 10.41 -2.91
CA LEU A 22 16.39 10.73 -2.81
C LEU A 22 15.52 9.63 -3.42
N GLU A 23 15.89 9.10 -4.58
CA GLU A 23 15.18 7.99 -5.23
C GLU A 23 15.18 6.74 -4.34
N TYR A 24 16.32 6.41 -3.72
CA TYR A 24 16.44 5.30 -2.79
C TYR A 24 15.55 5.47 -1.56
N GLU A 25 15.59 6.65 -0.91
CA GLU A 25 14.73 6.95 0.24
C GLU A 25 13.26 6.89 -0.12
N LEU A 26 12.87 7.41 -1.30
CA LEU A 26 11.50 7.34 -1.79
C LEU A 26 11.06 5.89 -2.07
N MET A 27 11.94 5.06 -2.65
CA MET A 27 11.66 3.62 -2.83
C MET A 27 11.51 2.90 -1.49
N SER A 28 12.36 3.23 -0.52
CA SER A 28 12.27 2.68 0.84
C SER A 28 10.95 3.06 1.52
N GLU A 29 10.54 4.33 1.45
CA GLU A 29 9.27 4.78 2.03
C GLU A 29 8.07 4.11 1.33
N ARG A 30 8.10 3.96 0.01
CA ARG A 30 7.03 3.25 -0.73
C ARG A 30 6.90 1.79 -0.27
N ALA A 31 8.03 1.11 -0.06
CA ALA A 31 8.05 -0.25 0.42
C ALA A 31 7.51 -0.36 1.86
N ASP A 32 7.93 0.53 2.75
CA ASP A 32 7.45 0.59 4.14
C ASP A 32 5.95 0.88 4.19
N ALA A 33 5.48 1.90 3.45
CA ALA A 33 4.07 2.24 3.33
C ALA A 33 3.25 1.06 2.80
N LEU A 34 3.73 0.37 1.76
CA LEU A 34 3.06 -0.82 1.23
C LEU A 34 2.95 -1.93 2.29
N GLY A 35 4.00 -2.17 3.07
CA GLY A 35 4.00 -3.11 4.20
C GLY A 35 2.96 -2.74 5.26
N ARG A 36 2.94 -1.47 5.69
CA ARG A 36 1.95 -0.96 6.66
C ARG A 36 0.51 -1.12 6.16
N HIS A 37 0.25 -0.84 4.89
CA HIS A 37 -1.08 -1.06 4.30
C HIS A 37 -1.47 -2.54 4.25
N GLY A 38 -0.53 -3.44 3.95
CA GLY A 38 -0.75 -4.89 4.00
C GLY A 38 -1.14 -5.37 5.39
N LEU A 39 -0.40 -4.97 6.44
CA LEU A 39 -0.71 -5.32 7.83
C LEU A 39 -2.09 -4.81 8.28
N LYS A 40 -2.49 -3.61 7.82
CA LYS A 40 -3.84 -3.08 8.10
C LYS A 40 -4.94 -3.93 7.44
N VAL A 41 -4.71 -4.40 6.22
CA VAL A 41 -5.64 -5.33 5.54
C VAL A 41 -5.77 -6.63 6.32
N GLU A 42 -4.64 -7.22 6.75
CA GLU A 42 -4.66 -8.45 7.56
C GLU A 42 -5.46 -8.28 8.84
N ALA A 43 -5.21 -7.20 9.58
CA ALA A 43 -5.92 -6.90 10.82
C ALA A 43 -7.43 -6.70 10.60
N ALA A 44 -7.82 -5.91 9.58
CA ALA A 44 -9.23 -5.65 9.29
C ALA A 44 -9.98 -6.91 8.84
N LEU A 45 -9.36 -7.72 7.97
CA LEU A 45 -9.94 -8.99 7.54
C LEU A 45 -10.02 -10.01 8.68
N ALA A 46 -9.03 -10.05 9.57
CA ALA A 46 -9.09 -10.88 10.77
C ALA A 46 -10.23 -10.45 11.70
N GLY A 47 -10.44 -9.14 11.88
CA GLY A 47 -11.57 -8.59 12.64
C GLY A 47 -12.92 -9.00 12.05
N LEU A 48 -13.10 -8.84 10.73
CA LEU A 48 -14.30 -9.27 10.03
C LEU A 48 -14.53 -10.78 10.14
N LYS A 49 -13.47 -11.60 10.03
CA LYS A 49 -13.57 -13.06 10.14
C LYS A 49 -13.88 -13.53 11.57
N ALA A 50 -13.43 -12.79 12.58
CA ALA A 50 -13.69 -13.10 13.99
C ALA A 50 -15.12 -12.74 14.43
N TRP A 51 -15.88 -12.02 13.59
CA TRP A 51 -17.27 -11.68 13.88
C TRP A 51 -18.14 -12.93 13.97
N THR A 52 -19.02 -12.95 14.98
CA THR A 52 -19.97 -14.05 15.22
C THR A 52 -21.34 -13.48 15.61
N PRO A 53 -22.44 -13.92 14.98
CA PRO A 53 -23.78 -13.38 15.23
C PRO A 53 -24.29 -13.62 16.66
N GLU A 54 -23.72 -14.58 17.40
CA GLU A 54 -24.12 -14.90 18.78
C GLU A 54 -23.61 -13.87 19.80
N ARG A 55 -22.55 -13.12 19.45
CA ARG A 55 -21.86 -12.18 20.35
C ARG A 55 -21.91 -10.74 19.89
N GLN A 56 -22.20 -10.53 18.61
CA GLN A 56 -22.06 -9.24 17.94
C GLN A 56 -23.26 -8.96 17.04
N SER A 57 -23.64 -7.69 16.94
CA SER A 57 -24.78 -7.24 16.17
C SER A 57 -24.49 -7.23 14.66
N ALA A 58 -25.56 -7.13 13.86
CA ALA A 58 -25.43 -6.93 12.42
C ALA A 58 -24.79 -5.57 12.06
N GLU A 59 -25.02 -4.54 12.88
CA GLU A 59 -24.40 -3.21 12.72
C GLU A 59 -22.88 -3.28 12.94
N GLU A 60 -22.43 -4.07 13.93
CA GLU A 60 -21.00 -4.31 14.17
C GLU A 60 -20.36 -5.05 12.99
N ARG A 61 -21.07 -6.02 12.42
CA ARG A 61 -20.62 -6.69 11.18
C ARG A 61 -20.44 -5.70 10.05
N GLU A 62 -21.44 -4.83 9.86
CA GLU A 62 -21.40 -3.83 8.80
C GLU A 62 -20.23 -2.88 8.96
N LYS A 63 -19.95 -2.44 10.20
CA LYS A 63 -18.78 -1.63 10.52
C LYS A 63 -17.47 -2.36 10.18
N LEU A 64 -17.31 -3.62 10.58
CA LEU A 64 -16.12 -4.41 10.25
C LEU A 64 -15.94 -4.61 8.74
N LEU A 65 -17.04 -4.84 8.03
CA LEU A 65 -17.03 -4.99 6.57
C LEU A 65 -16.60 -3.68 5.87
N ASN A 66 -17.09 -2.57 6.40
CA ASN A 66 -16.74 -1.22 5.98
C ASN A 66 -15.26 -0.89 6.25
N GLU A 67 -14.74 -1.19 7.43
CA GLU A 67 -13.33 -1.03 7.78
C GLU A 67 -12.41 -1.89 6.88
N ALA A 68 -12.78 -3.15 6.65
CA ALA A 68 -12.06 -4.04 5.73
C ALA A 68 -12.06 -3.48 4.30
N SER A 69 -13.18 -2.92 3.84
CA SER A 69 -13.30 -2.33 2.50
C SER A 69 -12.41 -1.10 2.34
N ASP A 70 -12.33 -0.23 3.34
CA ASP A 70 -11.47 0.95 3.30
C ASP A 70 -9.99 0.57 3.33
N ALA A 71 -9.61 -0.40 4.18
CA ALA A 71 -8.24 -0.89 4.26
C ALA A 71 -7.77 -1.51 2.95
N VAL A 72 -8.61 -2.36 2.33
CA VAL A 72 -8.31 -2.99 1.03
C VAL A 72 -8.24 -1.95 -0.08
N TRP A 73 -9.15 -0.97 -0.10
CA TRP A 73 -9.13 0.09 -1.10
C TRP A 73 -7.83 0.91 -1.04
N ALA A 74 -7.44 1.34 0.15
CA ALA A 74 -6.19 2.07 0.35
C ALA A 74 -4.96 1.23 -0.03
N PHE A 75 -4.97 -0.08 0.28
CA PHE A 75 -3.90 -0.99 -0.11
C PHE A 75 -3.78 -1.18 -1.63
N PHE A 76 -4.89 -1.28 -2.35
CA PHE A 76 -4.86 -1.37 -3.82
C PHE A 76 -4.31 -0.10 -4.46
N ILE A 77 -4.70 1.08 -3.97
CA ILE A 77 -4.12 2.35 -4.42
C ILE A 77 -2.61 2.36 -4.17
N GLN A 78 -2.17 1.99 -2.97
CA GLN A 78 -0.73 1.94 -2.64
C GLN A 78 0.03 0.96 -3.54
N ARG A 79 -0.55 -0.20 -3.85
CA ARG A 79 0.01 -1.18 -4.79
C ARG A 79 0.16 -0.59 -6.18
N GLU A 80 -0.85 0.08 -6.70
CA GLU A 80 -0.80 0.73 -8.01
C GLU A 80 0.26 1.84 -8.07
N MET A 81 0.40 2.64 -7.00
CA MET A 81 1.47 3.63 -6.87
C MET A 81 2.86 3.01 -6.86
N CYS A 82 2.99 1.76 -6.39
CA CYS A 82 4.23 0.97 -6.45
C CYS A 82 4.39 0.19 -7.77
N GLY A 83 3.50 0.34 -8.74
CA GLY A 83 3.54 -0.37 -10.03
C GLY A 83 2.93 -1.78 -10.01
N LEU A 84 2.36 -2.23 -8.88
CA LEU A 84 1.82 -3.57 -8.67
C LEU A 84 0.33 -3.65 -9.03
N ARG A 85 0.01 -3.59 -10.33
CA ARG A 85 -1.38 -3.42 -10.83
C ARG A 85 -2.24 -4.69 -10.84
N ASN A 86 -1.66 -5.88 -10.74
CA ASN A 86 -2.45 -7.11 -10.74
C ASN A 86 -3.02 -7.39 -9.34
N ASN A 87 -4.24 -6.92 -9.10
CA ASN A 87 -4.91 -7.10 -7.82
C ASN A 87 -5.48 -8.51 -7.59
N ARG A 88 -5.56 -9.37 -8.62
CA ARG A 88 -6.08 -10.75 -8.45
C ARG A 88 -5.18 -11.58 -7.52
N ASP A 89 -3.87 -11.46 -7.67
CA ASP A 89 -2.90 -12.13 -6.79
C ASP A 89 -3.05 -11.65 -5.33
N ALA A 90 -3.23 -10.33 -5.14
CA ALA A 90 -3.44 -9.76 -3.82
C ALA A 90 -4.76 -10.25 -3.19
N VAL A 91 -5.86 -10.28 -3.94
CA VAL A 91 -7.15 -10.82 -3.49
C VAL A 91 -6.99 -12.26 -3.00
N GLN A 92 -6.29 -13.10 -3.77
CA GLN A 92 -6.05 -14.50 -3.41
C GLN A 92 -5.14 -14.63 -2.18
N ARG A 93 -4.02 -13.90 -2.15
CA ARG A 93 -3.03 -13.98 -1.06
C ARG A 93 -3.59 -13.56 0.29
N TYR A 94 -4.38 -12.49 0.33
CA TYR A 94 -4.98 -11.98 1.57
C TYR A 94 -6.34 -12.62 1.87
N GLY A 95 -6.90 -13.42 0.95
CA GLY A 95 -8.21 -14.05 1.13
C GLY A 95 -9.36 -13.05 1.22
N ILE A 96 -9.33 -12.00 0.38
CA ILE A 96 -10.28 -10.89 0.45
C ILE A 96 -11.69 -11.38 0.07
N PRO A 97 -12.70 -11.27 0.95
CA PRO A 97 -14.06 -11.70 0.66
C PRO A 97 -14.72 -10.90 -0.46
N ASN A 98 -15.61 -11.53 -1.24
CA ASN A 98 -16.35 -10.85 -2.31
C ASN A 98 -17.20 -9.67 -1.80
N GLU A 99 -17.74 -9.74 -0.59
CA GLU A 99 -18.50 -8.64 0.02
C GLU A 99 -17.64 -7.41 0.32
N VAL A 100 -16.34 -7.59 0.58
CA VAL A 100 -15.36 -6.49 0.72
C VAL A 100 -15.07 -5.90 -0.65
N ILE A 101 -14.83 -6.76 -1.65
CA ILE A 101 -14.55 -6.33 -3.05
C ILE A 101 -15.73 -5.52 -3.61
N ALA A 102 -16.96 -5.95 -3.36
CA ALA A 102 -18.16 -5.29 -3.84
C ALA A 102 -18.37 -3.87 -3.28
N ARG A 103 -17.66 -3.50 -2.19
CA ARG A 103 -17.79 -2.22 -1.50
C ARG A 103 -16.58 -1.30 -1.67
N LEU A 104 -15.56 -1.71 -2.43
CA LEU A 104 -14.37 -0.90 -2.63
C LEU A 104 -14.71 0.45 -3.27
N GLY A 105 -14.20 1.52 -2.68
CA GLY A 105 -14.42 2.90 -3.17
C GLY A 105 -15.85 3.43 -3.00
N ALA A 106 -16.75 2.70 -2.32
CA ALA A 106 -18.11 3.16 -2.08
C ALA A 106 -18.13 4.37 -1.12
N VAL A 107 -18.80 5.45 -1.51
CA VAL A 107 -19.04 6.61 -0.64
C VAL A 107 -20.25 6.32 0.24
N ARG A 108 -20.04 6.23 1.56
CA ARG A 108 -21.09 5.97 2.56
C ARG A 108 -21.69 7.31 3.01
N LYS A 109 -23.02 7.37 3.14
CA LYS A 109 -23.76 8.56 3.62
C LYS A 109 -23.96 8.51 5.12
#